data_AF-A0A7C6XP17-F1
#
_entry.id   AF-A0A7C6XP17-F1
#
_cell.length_a   1.000
_cell.length_b   1.000
_cell.length_c   1.000
_cell.angle_alpha   90.00
_cell.angle_beta   90.00
_cell.angle_gamma   90.00
#
_symmetry.space_group_name_H-M   'P 1'
#
loop_
_entity.id
_entity.type
_entity.pdbx_description
1 polymer ?
#
loop_
_entity_poly.entity_id
_entity_poly.type
_entity_poly.pdbx_seq_one_letter_code
_entity_poly.pdbx_strand_id
1 'polypeptide(L)'
;MRTLTGTELEAAPAGLMTPATSPVGLDNSSAQRGSIDDSSAQRGAIDAQLERMEPIGLDELNAQARLMTRVDRKYFVPRQLFIQLLQATEDDFQVLEIAGKHRFEYRTVYFDTADFRFFRDHVQGRRQRFKVRTRTYVDTGSSHLEVKSKGYRGQTVKQRIVHPLDRPFELTGSGQNFVASILDSEAGLSVQPQVAANDLAPVLETVYDRITLTHDEQRLTCDLDITTRNGVR
;
A
#
# COMPACT_ATOMS: atom_id res chain seq x y z
N MET A 1 46.76 -19.05 -19.37
CA MET A 1 46.53 -20.42 -19.86
C MET A 1 45.37 -20.98 -19.04
N ARG A 2 44.09 -20.99 -19.41
CA ARG A 2 43.32 -21.12 -20.67
C ARG A 2 42.44 -19.89 -20.93
N THR A 3 42.49 -19.23 -22.11
CA THR A 3 41.82 -19.44 -23.41
C THR A 3 40.50 -18.67 -23.55
N LEU A 4 40.48 -17.81 -24.58
CA LEU A 4 39.42 -16.91 -25.07
C LEU A 4 38.37 -17.66 -25.91
N THR A 5 37.14 -17.15 -25.91
CA THR A 5 36.16 -17.07 -27.03
C THR A 5 35.17 -15.96 -26.63
N GLY A 6 34.91 -14.86 -27.33
CA GLY A 6 34.95 -14.57 -28.76
C GLY A 6 33.52 -14.54 -29.32
N THR A 7 32.89 -13.37 -29.38
CA THR A 7 31.94 -12.96 -30.43
C THR A 7 31.66 -11.45 -30.35
N GLU A 8 32.15 -10.73 -31.36
CA GLU A 8 31.73 -9.39 -31.79
C GLU A 8 30.37 -9.45 -32.51
N LEU A 9 29.69 -8.29 -32.59
CA LEU A 9 28.77 -7.78 -33.62
C LEU A 9 27.85 -6.75 -32.91
N GLU A 10 27.55 -5.55 -33.36
CA GLU A 10 27.97 -4.67 -34.45
C GLU A 10 27.24 -3.34 -34.14
N ALA A 11 27.82 -2.20 -34.50
CA ALA A 11 27.26 -0.87 -34.21
C ALA A 11 26.45 -0.29 -35.38
N ALA A 12 25.49 0.59 -35.01
CA ALA A 12 24.88 1.69 -35.79
C ALA A 12 23.73 1.32 -36.79
N PRO A 13 22.80 2.24 -37.13
CA PRO A 13 22.89 3.71 -36.96
C PRO A 13 21.69 4.43 -36.33
N ALA A 14 21.98 5.68 -35.97
CA ALA A 14 21.04 6.72 -35.59
C ALA A 14 20.17 7.14 -36.78
N GLY A 15 18.84 7.12 -36.58
CA GLY A 15 17.86 7.75 -37.47
C GLY A 15 17.19 8.92 -36.76
N LEU A 16 17.34 10.12 -37.33
CA LEU A 16 16.56 11.29 -36.96
C LEU A 16 15.08 11.03 -37.32
N MET A 17 14.17 11.30 -36.39
CA MET A 17 12.74 11.46 -36.69
C MET A 17 12.20 12.68 -35.93
N THR A 18 11.80 13.67 -36.71
CA THR A 18 11.11 14.91 -36.34
C THR A 18 9.76 14.65 -35.66
N PRO A 19 9.29 15.49 -34.71
CA PRO A 19 7.97 15.34 -34.14
C PRO A 19 6.92 15.96 -35.08
N ALA A 20 5.96 15.14 -35.53
CA ALA A 20 4.74 15.62 -36.16
C ALA A 20 3.64 15.74 -35.08
N THR A 21 3.27 16.98 -34.79
CA THR A 21 2.14 17.37 -33.94
C THR A 21 0.86 17.30 -34.76
N SER A 22 -0.11 16.49 -34.35
CA SER A 22 -1.55 16.73 -34.55
C SER A 22 -2.36 15.88 -33.57
N PRO A 23 -3.46 16.41 -33.01
CA PRO A 23 -4.13 15.86 -31.85
C PRO A 23 -5.07 14.70 -32.25
N VAL A 24 -4.89 13.55 -31.61
CA VAL A 24 -5.91 12.49 -31.62
C VAL A 24 -6.96 12.86 -30.59
N GLY A 25 -8.16 13.19 -31.07
CA GLY A 25 -9.34 13.35 -30.23
C GLY A 25 -9.63 12.05 -29.50
N LEU A 26 -9.56 12.09 -28.17
CA LEU A 26 -10.10 11.04 -27.32
C LEU A 26 -11.62 11.22 -27.29
N ASP A 27 -12.29 10.43 -28.12
CA ASP A 27 -13.71 10.16 -28.00
C ASP A 27 -13.97 9.57 -26.62
N ASN A 28 -14.70 10.32 -25.79
CA ASN A 28 -14.97 9.98 -24.41
C ASN A 28 -16.31 9.21 -24.37
N SER A 29 -16.32 8.03 -24.99
CA SER A 29 -17.47 7.13 -24.97
C SER A 29 -17.60 6.46 -23.60
N SER A 30 -18.43 7.06 -22.75
CA SER A 30 -19.24 6.43 -21.69
C SER A 30 -18.58 5.29 -20.89
N ALA A 31 -17.75 5.65 -19.91
CA ALA A 31 -17.59 4.81 -18.73
C ALA A 31 -18.91 4.82 -17.95
N GLN A 32 -19.66 3.71 -17.99
CA GLN A 32 -20.83 3.49 -17.15
C GLN A 32 -20.43 3.67 -15.69
N ARG A 33 -20.82 4.80 -15.09
CA ARG A 33 -20.81 4.96 -13.64
C ARG A 33 -21.88 4.00 -13.10
N GLY A 34 -21.46 2.91 -12.47
CA GLY A 34 -22.37 2.06 -11.70
C GLY A 34 -23.17 2.93 -10.74
N SER A 35 -24.49 2.74 -10.69
CA SER A 35 -25.35 3.49 -9.78
C SER A 35 -24.96 3.19 -8.33
N ILE A 36 -25.22 4.15 -7.43
CA ILE A 36 -24.98 3.99 -5.98
C ILE A 36 -25.69 2.72 -5.44
N ASP A 37 -26.86 2.41 -6.01
CA ASP A 37 -27.65 1.22 -5.66
C ASP A 37 -26.89 -0.09 -5.94
N ASP A 38 -26.20 -0.20 -7.08
CA ASP A 38 -25.42 -1.39 -7.44
C ASP A 38 -24.24 -1.60 -6.47
N SER A 39 -23.57 -0.52 -6.06
CA SER A 39 -22.49 -0.59 -5.07
C SER A 39 -22.99 -1.06 -3.69
N SER A 40 -24.19 -0.64 -3.29
CA SER A 40 -24.79 -1.04 -2.01
C SER A 40 -25.21 -2.51 -2.01
N ALA A 41 -25.83 -2.98 -3.09
CA ALA A 41 -26.25 -4.36 -3.27
C ALA A 41 -25.04 -5.30 -3.30
N GLN A 42 -23.98 -4.94 -4.03
CA GLN A 42 -22.77 -5.74 -4.08
C GLN A 42 -22.01 -5.74 -2.74
N ARG A 43 -22.09 -4.66 -1.94
CA ARG A 43 -21.55 -4.65 -0.57
C ARG A 43 -22.30 -5.65 0.32
N GLY A 44 -23.63 -5.64 0.27
CA GLY A 44 -24.45 -6.61 1.01
C GLY A 44 -24.19 -8.06 0.58
N ALA A 45 -23.98 -8.31 -0.71
CA ALA A 45 -23.61 -9.64 -1.21
C ALA A 45 -22.25 -10.14 -0.69
N ILE A 46 -21.27 -9.24 -0.54
CA ILE A 46 -19.98 -9.56 0.08
C ILE A 46 -20.18 -9.91 1.55
N ASP A 47 -20.85 -9.04 2.33
CA ASP A 47 -21.02 -9.24 3.76
C ASP A 47 -21.78 -10.57 4.03
N ALA A 48 -22.86 -10.86 3.29
CA ALA A 48 -23.61 -12.11 3.39
C ALA A 48 -22.81 -13.37 3.00
N GLN A 49 -21.80 -13.24 2.13
CA GLN A 49 -20.90 -14.33 1.81
C GLN A 49 -19.88 -14.57 2.92
N LEU A 50 -19.33 -13.50 3.51
CA LEU A 50 -18.37 -13.61 4.62
C LEU A 50 -18.98 -14.27 5.85
N GLU A 51 -20.27 -14.02 6.13
CA GLU A 51 -21.02 -14.67 7.23
C GLU A 51 -21.11 -16.20 7.10
N ARG A 52 -20.90 -16.76 5.90
CA ARG A 52 -20.90 -18.22 5.67
C ARG A 52 -19.52 -18.87 5.82
N MET A 53 -18.46 -18.07 5.79
CA MET A 53 -17.09 -18.58 5.86
C MET A 53 -16.68 -18.84 7.31
N GLU A 54 -15.79 -19.82 7.52
CA GLU A 54 -15.28 -20.13 8.85
C GLU A 54 -14.50 -18.93 9.43
N PRO A 55 -14.81 -18.45 10.65
CA PRO A 55 -14.11 -17.31 11.25
C PRO A 55 -12.75 -17.72 11.84
N ILE A 56 -11.78 -16.80 11.79
CA ILE A 56 -10.51 -16.88 12.52
C ILE A 56 -10.29 -15.62 13.36
N GLY A 57 -9.85 -15.79 14.61
CA GLY A 57 -9.52 -14.68 15.50
C GLY A 57 -8.19 -14.00 15.15
N LEU A 58 -8.02 -12.74 15.57
CA LEU A 58 -6.78 -11.98 15.29
C LEU A 58 -5.51 -12.63 15.88
N ASP A 59 -5.59 -13.17 17.10
CA ASP A 59 -4.44 -13.80 17.76
C ASP A 59 -3.99 -15.07 17.03
N GLU A 60 -4.95 -15.90 16.61
CA GLU A 60 -4.71 -17.10 15.82
C GLU A 60 -4.15 -16.77 14.44
N LEU A 61 -4.76 -15.81 13.73
CA LEU A 61 -4.27 -15.31 12.45
C LEU A 61 -2.83 -14.78 12.54
N ASN A 62 -2.46 -14.15 13.66
CA ASN A 62 -1.10 -13.66 13.89
C ASN A 62 -0.12 -14.78 14.26
N ALA A 63 -0.58 -15.81 14.96
CA ALA A 63 0.24 -16.99 15.28
C ALA A 63 0.64 -17.77 14.02
N GLN A 64 -0.27 -17.89 13.05
CA GLN A 64 -0.01 -18.49 11.73
C GLN A 64 0.97 -17.64 10.88
N ALA A 65 1.09 -16.34 11.16
CA ALA A 65 1.77 -15.37 10.31
C ALA A 65 3.31 -15.42 10.30
N ARG A 66 3.94 -16.55 10.62
CA ARG A 66 5.41 -16.73 10.57
C ARG A 66 5.95 -16.84 9.13
N LEU A 67 5.49 -15.97 8.23
CA LEU A 67 6.03 -15.82 6.88
C LEU A 67 7.36 -15.07 6.93
N MET A 68 8.42 -15.80 7.26
CA MET A 68 9.81 -15.31 7.31
C MET A 68 10.28 -14.73 5.97
N THR A 69 9.67 -15.15 4.85
CA THR A 69 9.83 -14.55 3.53
C THR A 69 8.47 -14.51 2.84
N ARG A 70 8.03 -13.33 2.38
CA ARG A 70 6.75 -13.16 1.70
C ARG A 70 6.91 -12.69 0.26
N VAL A 71 6.05 -13.19 -0.61
CA VAL A 71 5.81 -12.64 -1.95
C VAL A 71 4.47 -11.90 -1.91
N ASP A 72 4.47 -10.61 -2.27
CA ASP A 72 3.25 -9.78 -2.30
C ASP A 72 2.85 -9.53 -3.75
N ARG A 73 1.60 -9.84 -4.12
CA ARG A 73 1.02 -9.54 -5.44
C ARG A 73 -0.25 -8.73 -5.24
N LYS A 74 -0.43 -7.70 -6.06
CA LYS A 74 -1.55 -6.76 -5.95
C LYS A 74 -2.25 -6.64 -7.29
N TYR A 75 -3.57 -6.65 -7.24
CA TYR A 75 -4.44 -6.63 -8.41
C TYR A 75 -5.55 -5.61 -8.18
N PHE A 76 -5.97 -4.94 -9.25
CA PHE A 76 -7.29 -4.33 -9.29
C PHE A 76 -8.27 -5.42 -9.69
N VAL A 77 -9.32 -5.61 -8.90
CA VAL A 77 -10.28 -6.71 -9.07
C VAL A 77 -11.68 -6.12 -9.18
N PRO A 78 -12.44 -6.42 -10.24
CA PRO A 78 -13.86 -6.06 -10.31
C PRO A 78 -14.63 -6.68 -9.14
N ARG A 79 -15.57 -5.94 -8.54
CA ARG A 79 -16.27 -6.41 -7.35
C ARG A 79 -17.00 -7.74 -7.56
N GLN A 80 -17.62 -7.93 -8.72
CA GLN A 80 -18.29 -9.18 -9.07
C GLN A 80 -17.34 -10.39 -9.08
N LEU A 81 -16.10 -10.20 -9.56
CA LEU A 81 -15.09 -11.25 -9.54
C LEU A 81 -14.65 -11.58 -8.11
N PHE A 82 -14.58 -10.58 -7.23
CA PHE A 82 -14.30 -10.83 -5.82
C PHE A 82 -15.42 -11.63 -5.13
N ILE A 83 -16.69 -11.34 -5.41
CA ILE A 83 -17.83 -12.13 -4.90
C ILE A 83 -17.74 -13.58 -5.37
N GLN A 84 -17.46 -13.80 -6.66
CA GLN A 84 -17.28 -15.15 -7.21
C GLN A 84 -16.10 -15.88 -6.57
N LEU A 85 -15.00 -15.17 -6.29
CA LEU A 85 -13.85 -15.74 -5.59
C LEU A 85 -14.24 -16.20 -4.18
N LEU A 86 -14.93 -15.36 -3.41
CA LEU A 86 -15.37 -15.70 -2.05
C LEU A 86 -16.29 -16.93 -2.04
N GLN A 87 -17.20 -17.04 -3.02
CA GLN A 87 -18.06 -18.21 -3.20
C GLN A 87 -17.28 -19.47 -3.54
N ALA A 88 -16.30 -19.37 -4.44
CA ALA A 88 -15.50 -20.51 -4.88
C ALA A 88 -14.52 -21.01 -3.80
N THR A 89 -14.22 -20.19 -2.79
CA THR A 89 -13.28 -20.51 -1.70
C THR A 89 -13.95 -20.55 -0.34
N GLU A 90 -15.28 -20.70 -0.28
CA GLU A 90 -16.07 -20.63 0.97
C GLU A 90 -15.58 -21.63 2.01
N ASP A 91 -15.32 -22.87 1.59
CA ASP A 91 -14.91 -23.99 2.46
C ASP A 91 -13.38 -24.09 2.66
N ASP A 92 -12.60 -23.33 1.89
CA ASP A 92 -11.13 -23.41 1.91
C ASP A 92 -10.51 -22.33 2.80
N PHE A 93 -11.10 -21.13 2.83
CA PHE A 93 -10.52 -19.97 3.51
C PHE A 93 -11.27 -19.64 4.79
N GLN A 94 -10.51 -19.30 5.83
CA GLN A 94 -11.06 -18.67 7.02
C GLN A 94 -11.06 -17.13 6.87
N VAL A 95 -12.08 -16.47 7.39
CA VAL A 95 -12.24 -15.01 7.38
C VAL A 95 -11.90 -14.42 8.75
N LEU A 96 -11.09 -13.36 8.79
CA LEU A 96 -10.80 -12.66 10.04
C LEU A 96 -12.08 -12.10 10.65
N GLU A 97 -12.35 -12.47 11.90
CA GLU A 97 -13.43 -11.90 12.71
C GLU A 97 -12.87 -11.21 13.96
N ILE A 98 -13.36 -10.00 14.24
CA ILE A 98 -13.11 -9.29 15.49
C ILE A 98 -14.44 -8.67 15.93
N ALA A 99 -14.93 -9.09 17.11
CA ALA A 99 -16.19 -8.62 17.67
C ALA A 99 -17.38 -8.74 16.68
N GLY A 100 -17.50 -9.88 15.99
CA GLY A 100 -18.58 -10.15 15.04
C GLY A 100 -18.50 -9.37 13.72
N LYS A 101 -17.37 -8.72 13.42
CA LYS A 101 -17.14 -8.00 12.17
C LYS A 101 -16.09 -8.71 11.32
N HIS A 102 -16.31 -8.74 10.01
CA HIS A 102 -15.38 -9.30 9.01
C HIS A 102 -14.69 -8.25 8.14
N ARG A 103 -15.14 -7.00 8.26
CA ARG A 103 -14.70 -5.87 7.45
C ARG A 103 -14.38 -4.69 8.36
N PHE A 104 -13.21 -4.11 8.18
CA PHE A 104 -12.63 -3.14 9.11
C PHE A 104 -12.20 -1.88 8.38
N GLU A 105 -12.57 -0.71 8.91
CA GLU A 105 -12.18 0.58 8.32
C GLU A 105 -10.74 0.93 8.70
N TYR A 106 -9.93 1.20 7.68
CA TYR A 106 -8.57 1.68 7.80
C TYR A 106 -8.52 3.12 7.32
N ARG A 107 -7.88 3.98 8.11
CA ARG A 107 -7.45 5.32 7.68
C ARG A 107 -5.96 5.40 7.73
N THR A 108 -5.33 5.89 6.66
CA THR A 108 -3.88 6.08 6.61
C THR A 108 -3.59 7.49 6.13
N VAL A 109 -2.84 8.27 6.92
CA VAL A 109 -2.33 9.57 6.50
C VAL A 109 -0.85 9.42 6.15
N TYR A 110 -0.49 9.75 4.91
CA TYR A 110 0.90 9.77 4.46
C TYR A 110 1.51 11.15 4.69
N PHE A 111 2.77 11.14 5.12
CA PHE A 111 3.57 12.34 5.32
C PHE A 111 4.66 12.41 4.27
N ASP A 112 4.86 13.60 3.70
CA ASP A 112 5.90 13.88 2.72
C ASP A 112 6.31 15.35 2.84
N THR A 113 7.44 15.66 2.21
CA THR A 113 7.93 17.02 1.98
C THR A 113 7.02 17.81 1.04
N ALA A 114 7.15 19.13 1.06
CA ALA A 114 6.36 20.03 0.23
C ALA A 114 6.48 19.77 -1.29
N ASP A 115 7.61 19.21 -1.74
CA ASP A 115 7.88 18.83 -3.14
C ASP A 115 7.64 17.33 -3.43
N PHE A 116 6.98 16.60 -2.52
CA PHE A 116 6.63 15.19 -2.63
C PHE A 116 7.84 14.27 -2.87
N ARG A 117 8.94 14.54 -2.16
CA ARG A 117 10.20 13.81 -2.30
C ARG A 117 10.04 12.29 -2.16
N PHE A 118 9.35 11.80 -1.12
CA PHE A 118 9.21 10.36 -0.89
C PHE A 118 8.37 9.68 -1.98
N PHE A 119 7.31 10.35 -2.45
CA PHE A 119 6.56 9.89 -3.62
C PHE A 119 7.45 9.78 -4.87
N ARG A 120 8.20 10.84 -5.21
CA ARG A 120 9.07 10.88 -6.38
C ARG A 120 10.16 9.80 -6.32
N ASP A 121 10.79 9.64 -5.16
CA ASP A 121 11.81 8.61 -4.95
C ASP A 121 11.24 7.20 -5.14
N HIS A 122 9.97 6.97 -4.76
CA HIS A 122 9.29 5.71 -4.99
C HIS A 122 9.01 5.42 -6.46
N VAL A 123 8.45 6.40 -7.18
CA VAL A 123 8.13 6.28 -8.61
C VAL A 123 9.38 6.12 -9.46
N GLN A 124 10.45 6.85 -9.13
CA GLN A 124 11.75 6.76 -9.82
C GLN A 124 12.55 5.51 -9.43
N GLY A 125 12.06 4.69 -8.51
CA GLY A 125 12.76 3.47 -8.08
C GLY A 125 14.08 3.74 -7.37
N ARG A 126 14.25 4.89 -6.70
CA ARG A 126 15.49 5.26 -6.01
C ARG A 126 15.87 4.19 -4.98
N ARG A 127 17.17 3.88 -4.91
CA ARG A 127 17.70 2.80 -4.06
C ARG A 127 17.28 3.00 -2.61
N GLN A 128 17.51 4.20 -2.09
CA GLN A 128 16.99 4.66 -0.81
C GLN A 128 15.65 5.35 -1.00
N ARG A 129 14.62 4.91 -0.28
CA ARG A 129 13.29 5.52 -0.32
C ARG A 129 12.51 5.19 0.94
N PHE A 130 11.64 6.12 1.33
CA PHE A 130 10.86 6.04 2.55
C PHE A 130 9.36 6.14 2.26
N LYS A 131 8.55 5.63 3.18
CA LYS A 131 7.14 5.98 3.34
C LYS A 131 6.89 6.21 4.82
N VAL A 132 6.42 7.40 5.17
CA VAL A 132 6.04 7.76 6.54
C VAL A 132 4.53 7.91 6.58
N ARG A 133 3.87 7.28 7.55
CA ARG A 133 2.41 7.32 7.64
C ARG A 133 1.90 7.04 9.04
N THR A 134 0.84 7.70 9.44
CA THR A 134 -0.02 7.20 10.52
C THR A 134 -1.05 6.24 9.92
N ARG A 135 -1.41 5.21 10.67
CA ARG A 135 -2.43 4.25 10.29
C ARG A 135 -3.34 4.00 11.48
N THR A 136 -4.61 4.35 11.31
CA THR A 136 -5.68 4.14 12.28
C THR A 136 -6.53 2.94 11.85
N TYR A 137 -6.71 2.02 12.79
CA TYR A 137 -7.59 0.86 12.71
C TYR A 137 -8.87 1.22 13.47
N VAL A 138 -9.87 1.75 12.74
CA VAL A 138 -10.99 2.49 13.33
C VAL A 138 -11.82 1.60 14.25
N ASP A 139 -12.18 0.40 13.82
CA ASP A 139 -13.00 -0.53 14.61
C ASP A 139 -12.31 -1.02 15.89
N THR A 140 -10.98 -1.11 15.89
CA THR A 140 -10.20 -1.54 17.07
C THR A 140 -9.75 -0.38 17.96
N GLY A 141 -9.96 0.86 17.53
CA GLY A 141 -9.49 2.03 18.26
C GLY A 141 -7.98 2.05 18.47
N SER A 142 -7.17 1.65 17.47
CA SER A 142 -5.71 1.71 17.55
C SER A 142 -5.09 2.54 16.43
N SER A 143 -3.99 3.23 16.71
CA SER A 143 -3.25 4.02 15.73
C SER A 143 -1.74 3.86 15.91
N HIS A 144 -1.05 3.82 14.78
CA HIS A 144 0.39 3.64 14.73
C HIS A 144 1.03 4.60 13.73
N LEU A 145 2.17 5.18 14.11
CA LEU A 145 3.08 5.84 13.19
C LEU A 145 4.04 4.79 12.63
N GLU A 146 4.04 4.62 11.32
CA GLU A 146 4.84 3.63 10.61
C GLU A 146 5.82 4.30 9.66
N VAL A 147 7.07 3.82 9.68
CA VAL A 147 8.09 4.16 8.68
C VAL A 147 8.49 2.90 7.95
N LYS A 148 8.35 2.93 6.62
CA LYS A 148 8.87 1.89 5.73
C LYS A 148 10.07 2.43 4.98
N SER A 149 11.26 1.93 5.29
CA SER A 149 12.49 2.26 4.56
C SER A 149 12.85 1.12 3.61
N LYS A 150 13.46 1.48 2.49
CA LYS A 150 14.20 0.54 1.64
C LYS A 150 15.59 1.10 1.42
N GLY A 151 16.60 0.35 1.86
CA GLY A 151 18.00 0.78 1.88
C GLY A 151 18.84 0.20 0.73
N TYR A 152 20.15 0.48 0.77
CA TYR A 152 21.12 0.18 -0.30
C TYR A 152 21.28 -1.32 -0.62
N ARG A 153 21.03 -2.18 0.37
CA ARG A 153 21.08 -3.65 0.24
C ARG A 153 19.75 -4.27 -0.21
N GLY A 154 18.79 -3.46 -0.67
CA GLY A 154 17.49 -3.92 -1.13
C GLY A 154 16.53 -4.37 -0.02
N GLN A 155 17.02 -4.45 1.23
CA GLN A 155 16.21 -4.78 2.40
C GLN A 155 15.16 -3.71 2.64
N THR A 156 13.94 -4.17 2.90
CA THR A 156 12.82 -3.32 3.30
C THR A 156 12.60 -3.50 4.78
N VAL A 157 12.70 -2.43 5.56
CA VAL A 157 12.47 -2.44 7.01
C VAL A 157 11.19 -1.67 7.28
N LYS A 158 10.31 -2.22 8.12
CA LYS A 158 9.13 -1.53 8.62
C LYS A 158 9.27 -1.39 10.13
N GLN A 159 9.30 -0.16 10.61
CA GLN A 159 9.28 0.16 12.03
C GLN A 159 7.97 0.89 12.33
N ARG A 160 7.48 0.76 13.56
CA ARG A 160 6.29 1.48 14.02
C ARG A 160 6.34 1.78 15.51
N ILE A 161 5.65 2.83 15.91
CA ILE A 161 5.33 3.15 17.31
C ILE A 161 3.81 3.35 17.46
N VAL A 162 3.31 3.31 18.68
CA VAL A 162 1.92 3.73 18.97
C VAL A 162 1.79 5.23 18.71
N HIS A 163 0.65 5.64 18.16
CA HIS A 163 0.34 7.03 17.85
C HIS A 163 -1.03 7.42 18.42
N PRO A 164 -1.25 8.67 18.86
CA PRO A 164 -2.55 9.13 19.33
C PRO A 164 -3.65 9.03 18.27
N LEU A 165 -4.85 8.59 18.68
CA LEU A 165 -6.01 8.43 17.79
C LEU A 165 -6.61 9.75 17.33
N ASP A 166 -6.56 10.76 18.19
CA ASP A 166 -7.15 12.09 17.99
C ASP A 166 -6.29 12.98 17.10
N ARG A 167 -5.05 12.57 16.78
CA ARG A 167 -4.07 13.38 16.04
C ARG A 167 -3.46 12.63 14.84
N PRO A 168 -4.25 12.02 13.94
CA PRO A 168 -3.72 11.20 12.85
C PRO A 168 -2.97 12.04 11.80
N PHE A 169 -3.24 13.34 11.70
CA PHE A 169 -2.59 14.26 10.75
C PHE A 169 -1.32 14.93 11.31
N GLU A 170 -0.94 14.65 12.56
CA GLU A 170 0.20 15.29 13.21
C GLU A 170 1.36 14.32 13.39
N LEU A 171 2.58 14.77 13.12
CA LEU A 171 3.77 14.18 13.70
C LEU A 171 4.01 14.83 15.06
N THR A 172 3.58 14.17 16.13
CA THR A 172 3.85 14.60 17.51
C THR A 172 5.36 14.67 17.77
N GLY A 173 5.80 15.33 18.84
CA GLY A 173 7.25 15.39 19.15
C GLY A 173 7.92 14.01 19.26
N SER A 174 7.24 13.01 19.85
CA SER A 174 7.75 11.63 19.85
C SER A 174 7.77 11.01 18.46
N GLY A 175 6.77 11.29 17.62
CA GLY A 175 6.71 10.87 16.23
C GLY A 175 7.81 11.50 15.37
N GLN A 176 8.09 12.79 15.53
CA GLN A 176 9.18 13.50 14.87
C GLN A 176 10.54 12.89 15.23
N ASN A 177 10.80 12.67 16.53
CA ASN A 177 12.03 12.03 17.00
C ASN A 177 12.19 10.61 16.44
N PHE A 178 11.11 9.84 16.41
CA PHE A 178 11.09 8.49 15.83
C PHE A 178 11.43 8.51 14.33
N VAL A 179 10.78 9.39 13.57
CA VAL A 179 11.05 9.52 12.12
C VAL A 179 12.48 10.00 11.88
N ALA A 180 12.95 11.02 12.59
CA ALA A 180 14.31 11.54 12.48
C ALA A 180 15.35 10.44 12.72
N SER A 181 15.19 9.64 13.78
CA SER A 181 16.12 8.54 14.08
C SER A 181 16.29 7.53 12.93
N ILE A 182 15.22 7.28 12.17
CA ILE A 182 15.24 6.36 11.03
C ILE A 182 15.85 7.04 9.80
N LEU A 183 15.47 8.28 9.50
CA LEU A 183 16.02 9.03 8.37
C LEU A 183 17.52 9.25 8.52
N ASP A 184 17.99 9.59 9.72
CA ASP A 184 19.39 9.88 10.02
C ASP A 184 20.27 8.63 9.97
N SER A 185 19.77 7.50 10.48
CA SER A 185 20.50 6.22 10.44
C SER A 185 20.85 5.75 9.02
N GLU A 186 20.08 6.21 8.03
CA GLU A 186 20.21 5.86 6.63
C GLU A 186 20.89 6.99 5.81
N ALA A 187 21.02 8.20 6.37
CA ALA A 187 21.55 9.39 5.68
C ALA A 187 23.03 9.26 5.30
N GLY A 188 23.83 8.58 6.11
CA GLY A 188 25.27 8.36 5.86
C GLY A 188 25.60 7.52 4.61
N LEU A 189 24.59 7.02 3.90
CA LEU A 189 24.73 6.16 2.72
C LEU A 189 24.27 6.84 1.40
N SER A 190 23.87 8.11 1.45
CA SER A 190 23.25 8.82 0.32
C SER A 190 23.99 10.11 -0.05
N VAL A 191 24.00 10.42 -1.35
CA VAL A 191 24.53 11.69 -1.91
C VAL A 191 23.41 12.74 -2.06
N GLN A 192 22.18 12.39 -1.66
CA GLN A 192 21.02 13.26 -1.78
C GLN A 192 20.89 14.18 -0.55
N PRO A 193 20.31 15.39 -0.70
CA PRO A 193 19.97 16.23 0.44
C PRO A 193 19.13 15.47 1.46
N GLN A 194 19.50 15.59 2.74
CA GLN A 194 18.81 14.93 3.84
C GLN A 194 17.44 15.59 4.05
N VAL A 195 16.39 14.77 4.12
CA VAL A 195 15.05 15.21 4.51
C VAL A 195 14.98 15.23 6.03
N ALA A 196 14.65 16.35 6.64
CA ALA A 196 14.41 16.40 8.08
C ALA A 196 12.98 15.96 8.39
N ALA A 197 12.76 15.35 9.56
CA ALA A 197 11.41 14.98 10.00
C ALA A 197 10.47 16.20 10.10
N ASN A 198 11.02 17.38 10.38
CA ASN A 198 10.27 18.65 10.46
C ASN A 198 9.84 19.20 9.10
N ASP A 199 10.40 18.69 8.00
CA ASP A 199 9.98 19.08 6.65
C ASP A 199 8.74 18.29 6.18
N LEU A 200 8.30 17.30 6.98
CA LEU A 200 7.20 16.43 6.63
C LEU A 200 5.87 16.99 7.10
N ALA A 201 4.92 17.07 6.18
CA ALA A 201 3.53 17.43 6.43
C ALA A 201 2.60 16.30 5.95
N PRO A 202 1.39 16.18 6.50
CA PRO A 202 0.39 15.27 5.94
C PRO A 202 0.04 15.68 4.50
N VAL A 203 0.13 14.75 3.56
CA VAL A 203 -0.09 15.02 2.12
C VAL A 203 -1.25 14.25 1.52
N LEU A 204 -1.60 13.09 2.07
CA LEU A 204 -2.62 12.21 1.52
C LEU A 204 -3.29 11.38 2.63
N GLU A 205 -4.60 11.47 2.77
CA GLU A 205 -5.40 10.51 3.52
C GLU A 205 -5.98 9.46 2.56
N THR A 206 -5.85 8.18 2.90
CA THR A 206 -6.55 7.07 2.24
C THR A 206 -7.47 6.37 3.23
N VAL A 207 -8.74 6.20 2.87
CA VAL A 207 -9.73 5.46 3.65
C VAL A 207 -10.23 4.27 2.84
N TYR A 208 -10.29 3.09 3.45
CA TYR A 208 -10.77 1.87 2.81
C TYR A 208 -11.25 0.86 3.85
N ASP A 209 -12.10 -0.06 3.43
CA ASP A 209 -12.57 -1.18 4.23
C ASP A 209 -11.81 -2.45 3.86
N ARG A 210 -11.20 -3.14 4.83
CA ARG A 210 -10.39 -4.34 4.59
C ARG A 210 -11.08 -5.60 5.06
N ILE A 211 -11.10 -6.59 4.17
CA ILE A 211 -11.37 -7.99 4.49
C ILE A 211 -10.04 -8.74 4.50
N THR A 212 -9.86 -9.66 5.44
CA THR A 212 -8.68 -10.52 5.51
C THR A 212 -9.14 -11.98 5.52
N LEU A 213 -8.61 -12.76 4.58
CA LEU A 213 -8.81 -14.20 4.50
C LEU A 213 -7.47 -14.90 4.69
N THR A 214 -7.51 -16.13 5.20
CA THR A 214 -6.33 -16.98 5.35
C THR A 214 -6.64 -18.40 4.92
N HIS A 215 -5.65 -19.07 4.35
CA HIS A 215 -5.68 -20.49 4.02
C HIS A 215 -4.25 -21.00 4.22
N ASP A 216 -4.07 -21.93 5.16
CA ASP A 216 -2.75 -22.37 5.64
C ASP A 216 -1.85 -21.17 6.03
N GLU A 217 -0.67 -21.07 5.42
CA GLU A 217 0.28 -19.97 5.62
C GLU A 217 0.03 -18.79 4.67
N GLN A 218 -1.00 -18.84 3.82
CA GLN A 218 -1.30 -17.80 2.85
C GLN A 218 -2.31 -16.80 3.39
N ARG A 219 -2.08 -15.51 3.10
CA ARG A 219 -3.00 -14.43 3.47
C ARG A 219 -3.45 -13.66 2.24
N LEU A 220 -4.76 -13.53 2.09
CA LEU A 220 -5.40 -12.65 1.11
C LEU A 220 -5.99 -11.45 1.85
N THR A 221 -5.79 -10.25 1.33
CA THR A 221 -6.51 -9.06 1.81
C THR A 221 -7.16 -8.34 0.65
N CYS A 222 -8.42 -7.95 0.81
CA CYS A 222 -9.16 -7.14 -0.15
C CYS A 222 -9.47 -5.78 0.47
N ASP A 223 -9.06 -4.71 -0.21
CA ASP A 223 -9.38 -3.32 0.18
C ASP A 223 -10.51 -2.81 -0.70
N LEU A 224 -11.66 -2.53 -0.09
CA LEU A 224 -12.88 -2.07 -0.74
C LEU A 224 -13.08 -0.56 -0.49
N ASP A 225 -13.85 0.07 -1.38
CA ASP A 225 -14.35 1.44 -1.21
C ASP A 225 -13.23 2.47 -0.95
N ILE A 226 -12.10 2.27 -1.63
CA ILE A 226 -10.90 3.10 -1.46
C ILE A 226 -11.22 4.54 -1.88
N THR A 227 -11.13 5.47 -0.92
CA THR A 227 -11.22 6.90 -1.14
C THR A 227 -9.92 7.59 -0.78
N THR A 228 -9.65 8.71 -1.43
CA THR A 228 -8.45 9.52 -1.18
C THR A 228 -8.85 10.97 -0.96
N ARG A 229 -8.15 11.63 -0.04
CA ARG A 229 -8.32 13.05 0.27
C ARG A 229 -6.96 13.71 0.41
N ASN A 230 -6.88 14.98 0.05
CA ASN A 230 -5.66 15.76 0.32
C ASN A 230 -5.38 15.77 1.83
N GLY A 231 -4.11 15.69 2.20
CA GLY A 231 -3.69 15.97 3.57
C GLY A 231 -4.07 17.41 3.93
N VAL A 232 -4.64 17.61 5.12
CA VAL A 232 -4.93 18.95 5.65
C VAL A 232 -3.59 19.66 5.83
N ARG A 233 -3.33 20.70 5.02
CA ARG A 233 -2.19 21.60 5.22
C ARG A 233 -2.52 22.65 6.27
#